data_AF-P96769-F1
#
_entry.id   AF-P96769-F1
#
_cell.length_a   1.000
_cell.length_b   1.000
_cell.length_c   1.000
_cell.angle_alpha   90.00
_cell.angle_beta   90.00
_cell.angle_gamma   90.00
#
_symmetry.space_group_name_H-M   'P 1'
#
loop_
_entity.id
_entity.type
_entity.pdbx_description
1 polymer ?
#
loop_
_entity_poly.entity_id
_entity_poly.type
_entity_poly.pdbx_seq_one_letter_code
_entity_poly.pdbx_strand_id
1 'polypeptide(L)'
;WPPLHPLYRTDLSLEAAIEEEANRLDPLVQQANLLIDTAALSTHELAERLREFLSGHSDKELKIVVESFGFKYGIPLDADYVFDVRFLPNPHWNQGLRPLTGLDDEVANS
;
A
#
# COMPACT_ATOMS: atom_id res chain seq x y z
N TRP A 1 -34.56 -21.86 4.17
CA TRP A 1 -33.13 -21.83 4.50
C TRP A 1 -32.96 -22.20 5.96
N PRO A 2 -31.95 -22.99 6.36
CA PRO A 2 -31.65 -23.22 7.78
C PRO A 2 -31.36 -21.87 8.46
N PRO A 3 -31.60 -21.74 9.79
CA PRO A 3 -31.25 -20.52 10.50
C PRO A 3 -29.74 -20.29 10.39
N LEU A 4 -29.33 -19.06 10.05
CA LEU A 4 -27.90 -18.68 9.95
C LEU A 4 -27.16 -18.93 11.28
N HIS A 5 -27.86 -18.74 12.41
CA HIS A 5 -27.34 -19.00 13.74
C HIS A 5 -28.09 -20.16 14.41
N PRO A 6 -27.65 -21.42 14.26
CA PRO A 6 -28.38 -22.59 14.78
C PRO A 6 -28.62 -22.59 16.29
N LEU A 7 -27.73 -21.93 17.05
CA LEU A 7 -27.81 -21.79 18.51
C LEU A 7 -28.64 -20.58 18.96
N TYR A 8 -28.95 -19.65 18.05
CA TYR A 8 -29.68 -18.43 18.34
C TYR A 8 -30.92 -18.38 17.45
N ARG A 9 -32.04 -18.85 18.00
CA ARG A 9 -33.32 -18.89 17.28
C ARG A 9 -33.91 -17.48 17.24
N THR A 10 -33.68 -16.77 16.14
CA THR A 10 -34.43 -15.55 15.81
C THR A 10 -35.23 -15.73 14.53
N ASP A 11 -36.26 -14.92 14.40
CA ASP A 11 -37.12 -14.75 13.23
C ASP A 11 -36.65 -13.61 12.31
N LEU A 12 -35.39 -13.18 12.44
CA LEU A 12 -34.80 -12.12 11.63
C LEU A 12 -34.71 -12.53 10.16
N SER A 13 -34.80 -11.55 9.26
CA SER A 13 -34.42 -11.75 7.86
C SER A 13 -32.92 -12.06 7.75
N LEU A 14 -32.48 -12.55 6.59
CA LEU A 14 -31.06 -12.82 6.35
C LEU A 14 -30.21 -11.54 6.49
N GLU A 15 -30.71 -10.43 5.94
CA GLU A 15 -30.07 -9.13 6.02
C GLU A 15 -29.95 -8.65 7.47
N ALA A 16 -31.04 -8.73 8.24
CA ALA A 16 -31.04 -8.35 9.65
C ALA A 16 -30.17 -9.27 10.52
N ALA A 17 -30.06 -10.56 10.17
CA ALA A 17 -29.16 -11.49 10.86
C ALA A 17 -27.69 -11.14 10.62
N ILE A 18 -27.32 -10.79 9.38
CA ILE A 18 -25.96 -10.36 9.03
C ILE A 18 -25.62 -9.01 9.70
N GLU A 19 -26.54 -8.06 9.72
CA GLU A 19 -26.35 -6.77 10.39
C GLU A 19 -26.18 -6.93 11.90
N GLU A 20 -26.98 -7.78 12.55
CA GLU A 20 -26.84 -8.13 13.96
C GLU A 20 -25.49 -8.82 14.25
N GLU A 21 -25.04 -9.73 13.37
CA GLU A 21 -23.72 -10.36 13.49
C GLU A 21 -22.60 -9.31 13.42
N ALA A 22 -22.66 -8.39 12.45
CA ALA A 22 -21.69 -7.30 12.33
C ALA A 22 -21.65 -6.42 13.59
N ASN A 23 -22.80 -6.02 14.12
CA ASN A 23 -22.91 -5.22 15.35
C ASN A 23 -22.34 -5.94 16.57
N ARG A 24 -22.54 -7.25 16.69
CA ARG A 24 -22.02 -8.05 17.81
C ARG A 24 -20.51 -8.28 17.71
N LEU A 25 -19.98 -8.38 16.50
CA LEU A 25 -18.56 -8.59 16.25
C LEU A 25 -17.74 -7.29 16.20
N ASP A 26 -18.39 -6.12 16.15
CA ASP A 26 -17.71 -4.81 16.11
C ASP A 26 -16.60 -4.66 17.17
N PRO A 27 -16.78 -5.02 18.46
CA PRO A 27 -15.70 -4.92 19.44
C PRO A 27 -14.45 -5.74 19.09
N LEU A 28 -14.60 -6.87 18.39
CA LEU A 28 -13.48 -7.68 17.91
C LEU A 28 -12.83 -7.04 16.68
N VAL A 29 -13.65 -6.49 15.78
CA VAL A 29 -13.17 -5.79 14.59
C VAL A 29 -12.34 -4.56 14.98
N GLN A 30 -12.79 -3.78 15.97
CA GLN A 30 -12.06 -2.61 16.48
C GLN A 30 -10.68 -2.94 17.08
N GLN A 31 -10.46 -4.20 17.47
CA GLN A 31 -9.19 -4.70 18.03
C GLN A 31 -8.36 -5.52 17.02
N ALA A 32 -8.86 -5.71 15.79
CA ALA A 32 -8.20 -6.56 14.81
C ALA A 32 -6.91 -5.90 14.29
N ASN A 33 -5.81 -6.65 14.29
CA ASN A 33 -4.55 -6.19 13.68
C ASN A 33 -4.59 -6.23 12.14
N LEU A 34 -5.48 -7.07 11.59
CA LEU A 34 -5.68 -7.22 10.15
C LEU A 34 -7.17 -7.42 9.87
N LEU A 35 -7.68 -6.65 8.92
CA LEU A 35 -9.00 -6.85 8.32
C LEU A 35 -8.80 -7.19 6.84
N ILE A 36 -9.43 -8.27 6.38
CA ILE A 36 -9.37 -8.70 4.98
C ILE A 36 -10.76 -8.53 4.36
N ASP A 37 -10.88 -7.64 3.38
CA ASP A 37 -12.07 -7.59 2.54
C ASP A 37 -12.03 -8.73 1.52
N THR A 38 -12.95 -9.68 1.66
CA THR A 38 -13.04 -10.86 0.81
C THR A 38 -14.06 -10.72 -0.32
N ALA A 39 -14.69 -9.55 -0.52
CA ALA A 39 -15.80 -9.37 -1.47
C ALA A 39 -15.42 -9.69 -2.93
N ALA A 40 -14.17 -9.39 -3.31
CA ALA A 40 -13.65 -9.63 -4.66
C ALA A 40 -12.66 -10.80 -4.74
N LEU A 41 -12.44 -11.54 -3.65
CA LEU A 41 -11.43 -12.60 -3.60
C LEU A 41 -12.03 -13.96 -3.95
N SER A 42 -11.34 -14.70 -4.82
CA SER A 42 -11.53 -16.14 -4.94
C SER A 42 -11.01 -16.89 -3.71
N THR A 43 -11.42 -18.14 -3.55
CA THR A 43 -10.93 -19.02 -2.46
C THR A 43 -9.42 -19.24 -2.51
N HIS A 44 -8.82 -19.25 -3.71
CA HIS A 44 -7.38 -19.37 -3.89
C HIS A 44 -6.65 -18.09 -3.46
N GLU A 45 -7.13 -16.92 -3.89
CA GLU A 45 -6.53 -15.62 -3.53
C GLU A 45 -6.60 -15.37 -2.02
N LEU A 46 -7.73 -15.70 -1.38
CA LEU A 46 -7.84 -15.62 0.07
C LEU A 46 -6.81 -16.54 0.76
N ALA A 47 -6.61 -17.76 0.25
CA ALA A 47 -5.64 -18.68 0.80
C ALA A 47 -4.19 -18.21 0.62
N GLU A 48 -3.85 -17.59 -0.51
CA GLU A 48 -2.53 -16.97 -0.72
C GLU A 48 -2.33 -15.75 0.19
N ARG A 49 -3.32 -14.87 0.30
CA ARG A 49 -3.26 -13.70 1.19
C ARG A 49 -3.02 -14.09 2.64
N LEU A 50 -3.70 -15.14 3.10
CA LEU A 50 -3.47 -15.72 4.43
C LEU A 50 -2.08 -16.35 4.56
N ARG A 51 -1.57 -17.03 3.53
CA ARG A 51 -0.18 -17.55 3.52
C ARG A 51 0.85 -16.43 3.61
N GLU A 52 0.68 -15.35 2.87
CA GLU A 52 1.58 -14.18 2.90
C GLU A 52 1.60 -13.50 4.27
N PHE A 53 0.43 -13.40 4.92
CA PHE A 53 0.33 -12.82 6.25
C PHE A 53 0.92 -13.75 7.32
N LEU A 54 0.57 -15.04 7.29
CA LEU A 54 1.01 -16.03 8.27
C LEU A 54 2.46 -16.48 8.09
N SER A 55 3.05 -16.33 6.90
CA SER A 55 4.46 -16.64 6.65
C SER A 55 5.41 -15.73 7.43
N GLY A 56 4.88 -14.70 8.10
CA GLY A 56 5.64 -13.83 8.96
C GLY A 56 6.63 -13.02 8.14
N HIS A 57 6.13 -11.98 7.47
CA HIS A 57 7.01 -10.89 7.13
C HIS A 57 7.44 -10.28 8.48
N SER A 58 8.67 -10.59 8.92
CA SER A 58 9.35 -9.84 9.98
C SER A 58 9.04 -8.38 9.74
N ASP A 59 8.64 -7.61 10.77
CA ASP A 59 8.43 -6.15 10.72
C ASP A 59 9.63 -5.44 10.08
N LYS A 60 9.72 -5.52 8.76
CA LYS A 60 10.62 -4.72 7.96
C LYS A 60 9.80 -3.47 7.76
N GLU A 61 10.02 -2.51 8.65
CA GLU A 61 9.61 -1.14 8.41
C GLU A 61 9.86 -0.81 6.94
N LEU A 62 8.86 -0.27 6.26
CA LEU A 62 8.95 0.09 4.85
C LEU A 62 10.16 1.01 4.67
N LYS A 63 11.21 0.51 4.02
CA LYS A 63 12.38 1.31 3.68
C LYS A 63 12.21 1.88 2.28
N ILE A 64 11.98 3.19 2.21
CA ILE A 64 11.93 3.91 0.93
C ILE A 64 13.36 4.38 0.60
N VAL A 65 13.84 4.03 -0.59
CA VAL A 65 15.10 4.53 -1.14
C VAL A 65 14.78 5.50 -2.27
N VAL A 66 15.31 6.71 -2.19
CA VAL A 66 15.23 7.72 -3.25
C VAL A 66 16.63 7.95 -3.79
N GLU A 67 16.80 7.71 -5.08
CA GLU A 67 18.07 7.87 -5.78
C GLU A 67 17.91 8.73 -7.04
N SER A 68 18.94 9.51 -7.36
CA SER A 68 19.01 10.29 -8.59
C SER A 68 20.00 9.63 -9.55
N PHE A 69 19.66 9.62 -10.84
CA PHE A 69 20.50 9.05 -11.88
C PHE A 69 20.45 9.91 -13.15
N GLY A 70 21.42 9.68 -14.04
CA GLY A 70 21.42 10.28 -15.37
C GLY A 70 21.13 9.22 -16.44
N PHE A 71 20.11 9.43 -17.27
CA PHE A 71 19.72 8.49 -18.34
C PHE A 71 20.86 8.01 -19.24
N LYS A 72 21.90 8.84 -19.45
CA LYS A 72 23.10 8.46 -20.23
C LYS A 72 23.92 7.32 -19.61
N TYR A 73 23.71 7.02 -18.33
CA TYR A 73 24.39 5.96 -17.60
C TYR A 73 23.51 4.72 -17.39
N GLY A 74 22.29 4.72 -17.91
CA GLY A 74 21.30 3.67 -17.68
C GLY A 74 20.43 3.92 -16.45
N ILE A 75 19.38 3.10 -16.32
CA ILE A 75 18.47 3.10 -15.17
C ILE A 75 19.05 2.13 -14.12
N PRO A 76 18.98 2.47 -12.81
CA PRO A 76 19.36 1.55 -11.74
C PRO A 76 18.61 0.21 -11.85
N LEU A 77 19.32 -0.89 -11.60
CA LEU A 77 18.77 -2.25 -11.79
C LEU A 77 17.79 -2.65 -10.69
N ASP A 78 17.80 -1.94 -9.57
CA ASP A 78 17.01 -2.14 -8.35
C ASP A 78 15.85 -1.15 -8.21
N ALA A 79 15.60 -0.31 -9.23
CA ALA A 79 14.49 0.64 -9.20
C ALA A 79 13.13 -0.02 -9.47
N ASP A 80 12.22 0.07 -8.49
CA ASP A 80 10.81 -0.32 -8.66
C ASP A 80 10.00 0.74 -9.43
N TYR A 81 10.31 2.02 -9.23
CA TYR A 81 9.64 3.16 -9.86
C TYR A 81 10.66 4.13 -10.46
N VAL A 82 10.37 4.64 -11.67
CA VAL A 82 11.23 5.60 -12.39
C VAL A 82 10.41 6.83 -12.79
N PHE A 83 10.89 8.00 -12.39
CA PHE A 83 10.29 9.28 -12.75
C PHE A 83 11.25 10.06 -13.65
N ASP A 84 10.84 10.36 -14.88
CA ASP A 84 11.63 11.18 -15.81
C ASP A 84 11.38 12.67 -15.54
N VAL A 85 12.41 13.42 -15.17
CA VAL A 85 12.33 14.85 -14.83
C VAL A 85 12.91 15.77 -15.91
N ARG A 86 13.28 15.24 -17.10
CA ARG A 86 13.95 16.03 -18.16
C ARG A 86 13.09 17.13 -18.76
N PHE A 87 11.79 17.11 -18.51
CA PHE A 87 10.85 18.15 -18.95
C PHE A 87 10.82 19.37 -18.01
N LEU A 88 11.44 19.30 -16.83
CA LEU A 88 11.50 20.40 -15.87
C LEU A 88 12.45 21.52 -16.34
N PRO A 89 12.33 22.74 -15.78
CA PRO A 89 13.27 23.84 -16.04
C PRO A 89 14.72 23.40 -15.82
N ASN A 90 15.56 23.63 -16.82
CA ASN A 90 16.96 23.18 -16.79
C ASN A 90 17.87 24.25 -16.14
N PRO A 91 18.53 23.98 -15.01
CA PRO A 91 19.39 24.96 -14.34
C PRO A 91 20.61 25.36 -15.19
N HIS A 92 21.00 24.57 -16.21
CA HIS A 92 22.13 24.86 -17.09
C HIS A 92 21.97 26.12 -17.95
N TRP A 93 20.79 26.76 -17.97
CA TRP A 93 20.57 28.07 -18.60
C TRP A 93 21.28 29.21 -17.84
N ASN A 94 21.41 29.09 -16.51
CA ASN A 94 22.28 29.96 -15.73
C ASN A 94 23.70 29.37 -15.73
N GLN A 95 24.64 30.05 -16.40
CA GLN A 95 26.01 29.55 -16.54
C GLN A 95 26.72 29.33 -15.20
N GLY A 96 26.38 30.14 -14.18
CA GLY A 96 26.94 30.02 -12.84
C GLY A 96 26.54 28.72 -12.11
N LEU A 97 25.43 28.09 -12.50
CA LEU A 97 24.93 26.86 -11.87
C LEU A 97 25.50 25.57 -12.49
N ARG A 98 26.10 25.65 -13.68
CA ARG A 98 26.62 24.47 -14.41
C ARG A 98 27.64 23.60 -13.66
N PRO A 99 28.58 24.17 -12.86
CA PRO A 99 29.52 23.35 -12.10
C PRO A 99 28.93 22.83 -10.78
N LEU A 100 27.73 23.29 -10.40
CA LEU A 100 27.07 22.94 -9.15
C LEU A 100 26.17 21.71 -9.32
N THR A 101 25.72 21.17 -8.19
CA THR A 101 24.82 20.03 -8.08
C THR A 101 23.49 20.47 -7.48
N GLY A 102 22.46 19.62 -7.57
CA GLY A 102 21.16 19.89 -6.93
C GLY A 102 21.20 19.92 -5.39
N LEU A 103 22.35 19.66 -4.77
CA LEU A 103 22.56 19.78 -3.32
C LEU A 103 23.06 21.16 -2.91
N ASP A 104 23.54 21.97 -3.86
CA ASP A 104 24.01 23.33 -3.61
C ASP A 104 22.82 24.31 -3.54
N ASP A 105 22.84 25.21 -2.56
CA ASP A 105 21.73 26.13 -2.29
C ASP A 105 21.36 26.99 -3.50
N GLU A 106 22.34 27.39 -4.31
CA GLU A 106 22.13 28.19 -5.52
C GLU A 106 21.34 27.43 -6.60
N VAL A 107 21.45 26.09 -6.64
CA VAL A 107 20.67 25.25 -7.56
C VAL A 107 19.33 24.88 -6.95
N ALA A 108 19.29 24.61 -5.64
CA ALA A 108 18.06 24.27 -4.93
C ALA A 108 17.03 25.43 -4.94
N ASN A 109 17.51 26.68 -4.93
CA ASN A 109 16.68 27.88 -4.87
C ASN A 109 16.59 28.65 -6.21
N SER A 110 17.03 28.05 -7.32
CA SER A 110 17.02 28.69 -8.66
C SER A 110 15.64 28.74 -9.31
#